data_AF-A0A1Q5RHF0-F1
#
_entry.id   AF-A0A1Q5RHF0-F1
#
_cell.length_a   1.000
_cell.length_b   1.000
_cell.length_c   1.000
_cell.angle_alpha   90.00
_cell.angle_beta   90.00
_cell.angle_gamma   90.00
#
_symmetry.space_group_name_H-M   'P 1'
#
loop_
_entity.id
_entity.type
_entity.pdbx_description
1 polymer ?
#
loop_
_entity_poly.entity_id
_entity_poly.type
_entity_poly.pdbx_seq_one_letter_code
_entity_poly.pdbx_strand_id
1 'polypeptide(L)'
;MTCLSASPVPSATAGPAVTAVIKDAGTVQLGNTTYRLDGIDAPAVDQLCIDEHADVWSCGMEARDQLTKLIDGKPVHCDDIGVDPSFKKRRLGVCKIEGDPTSLSQVLVQKGYALNLEGSATGRFKPDEATAKDSRAGLWKGCFVAPRDFRTARKDGALLGNACPANRDAQIRDALFPADLPMPASCNIKGKYAVRARVTGNIGIYHLQACRSYPGLGNPDRWFCSEEDAQAAGFRRAYNCRPPKNK
;
A
#
# COMPACT_ATOMS: atom_id res chain seq x y z
N MET A 1 -43.84 34.53 38.08
CA MET A 1 -42.65 34.43 37.22
C MET A 1 -41.62 33.57 37.91
N THR A 2 -41.41 32.34 37.47
CA THR A 2 -40.40 31.42 38.00
C THR A 2 -39.34 31.22 36.91
N CYS A 3 -38.12 31.69 37.14
CA CYS A 3 -37.02 31.56 36.20
C CYS A 3 -36.42 30.14 36.30
N LEU A 4 -36.55 29.34 35.24
CA LEU A 4 -35.78 28.11 35.07
C LEU A 4 -34.32 28.47 34.75
N SER A 5 -33.41 28.06 35.62
CA SER A 5 -31.96 28.18 35.38
C SER A 5 -31.48 26.97 34.58
N ALA A 6 -31.01 27.20 33.35
CA ALA A 6 -30.37 26.16 32.53
C ALA A 6 -28.94 25.92 33.04
N SER A 7 -28.62 24.65 33.34
CA SER A 7 -27.25 24.26 33.70
C SER A 7 -26.39 24.08 32.44
N PRO A 8 -25.12 24.52 32.45
CA PRO A 8 -24.23 24.35 31.32
C PRO A 8 -23.85 22.88 31.14
N VAL A 9 -23.99 22.37 29.92
CA VAL A 9 -23.54 21.03 29.52
C VAL A 9 -22.01 21.07 29.35
N PRO A 10 -21.24 20.16 30.00
CA PRO A 10 -19.81 20.13 29.81
C PRO A 10 -19.48 19.72 28.37
N SER A 11 -18.74 20.58 27.66
CA SER A 11 -18.18 20.25 26.36
C SER A 11 -17.18 19.11 26.51
N ALA A 12 -17.40 18.02 25.76
CA ALA A 12 -16.44 16.93 25.68
C ALA A 12 -15.11 17.47 25.11
N THR A 13 -14.06 17.40 25.91
CA THR A 13 -12.70 17.72 25.47
C THR A 13 -12.27 16.63 24.49
N ALA A 14 -12.09 16.97 23.22
CA ALA A 14 -11.52 16.05 22.25
C ALA A 14 -10.15 15.58 22.76
N GLY A 15 -9.99 14.26 22.93
CA GLY A 15 -8.69 13.66 23.24
C GLY A 15 -7.66 13.98 22.15
N PRO A 16 -6.36 13.73 22.40
CA PRO A 16 -5.33 13.99 21.40
C PRO A 16 -5.68 13.29 20.09
N ALA A 17 -5.79 14.08 19.02
CA ALA A 17 -6.09 13.57 17.69
C ALA A 17 -5.00 12.56 17.29
N VAL A 18 -5.40 11.30 17.09
CA VAL A 18 -4.50 10.26 16.65
C VAL A 18 -4.08 10.56 15.22
N THR A 19 -2.81 10.94 15.02
CA THR A 19 -2.28 11.23 13.69
C THR A 19 -2.21 9.95 12.86
N ALA A 20 -2.69 10.01 11.62
CA ALA A 20 -2.59 8.90 10.69
C ALA A 20 -1.15 8.74 10.16
N VAL A 21 -0.62 7.52 10.22
CA VAL A 21 0.65 7.14 9.59
C VAL A 21 0.36 6.35 8.32
N ILE A 22 0.81 6.85 7.18
CA ILE A 22 0.54 6.23 5.87
C ILE A 22 1.67 5.24 5.54
N LYS A 23 1.33 3.95 5.45
CA LYS A 23 2.30 2.88 5.15
C LYS A 23 2.51 2.74 3.64
N ASP A 24 1.42 2.62 2.92
CA ASP A 24 1.31 2.59 1.47
C ASP A 24 -0.04 3.20 1.04
N ALA A 25 -0.33 3.23 -0.26
CA ALA A 25 -1.58 3.80 -0.78
C ALA A 25 -2.84 2.99 -0.44
N GLY A 26 -2.73 1.86 0.24
CA GLY A 26 -3.85 1.02 0.68
C GLY A 26 -3.85 0.73 2.18
N THR A 27 -2.96 1.33 2.96
CA THR A 27 -2.75 0.98 4.37
C THR A 27 -2.46 2.21 5.22
N VAL A 28 -3.30 2.43 6.23
CA VAL A 28 -3.21 3.55 7.19
C VAL A 28 -3.10 3.00 8.60
N GLN A 29 -2.22 3.54 9.42
CA GLN A 29 -2.11 3.23 10.84
C GLN A 29 -2.64 4.38 11.68
N LEU A 30 -3.59 4.08 12.56
CA LEU A 30 -4.15 4.99 13.57
C LEU A 30 -3.75 4.47 14.95
N GLY A 31 -2.78 5.13 15.59
CA GLY A 31 -2.24 4.70 16.89
C GLY A 31 -1.61 3.31 16.77
N ASN A 32 -2.16 2.33 17.48
CA ASN A 32 -1.66 0.94 17.46
C ASN A 32 -2.40 0.04 16.46
N THR A 33 -3.39 0.57 15.74
CA THR A 33 -4.20 -0.22 14.81
C THR A 33 -3.83 0.12 13.37
N THR A 34 -3.42 -0.89 12.61
CA THR A 34 -3.16 -0.77 11.17
C THR A 34 -4.38 -1.26 10.39
N TYR A 35 -4.94 -0.39 9.56
CA TYR A 35 -6.06 -0.65 8.67
C TYR A 35 -5.59 -0.82 7.23
N ARG A 36 -5.93 -1.94 6.60
CA ARG A 36 -5.97 -2.04 5.15
C ARG A 36 -7.29 -1.42 4.68
N LEU A 37 -7.21 -0.55 3.68
CA LEU A 37 -8.38 0.12 3.11
C LEU A 37 -9.26 -0.90 2.39
N ASP A 38 -10.54 -0.88 2.71
CA ASP A 38 -11.51 -1.79 2.12
C ASP A 38 -11.74 -1.51 0.63
N GLY A 39 -11.96 -2.59 -0.12
CA GLY A 39 -12.51 -2.53 -1.47
C GLY A 39 -11.54 -2.15 -2.58
N ILE A 40 -10.26 -1.96 -2.28
CA ILE A 40 -9.27 -1.50 -3.25
C ILE A 40 -8.04 -2.40 -3.30
N ASP A 41 -7.32 -2.29 -4.41
CA ASP A 41 -5.98 -2.83 -4.56
C ASP A 41 -4.99 -1.71 -4.92
N ALA A 42 -4.14 -1.33 -3.97
CA ALA A 42 -3.18 -0.25 -4.11
C ALA A 42 -1.76 -0.77 -4.46
N PRO A 43 -0.96 -0.01 -5.23
CA PRO A 43 0.43 -0.36 -5.52
C PRO A 43 1.25 -0.41 -4.23
N ALA A 44 2.12 -1.41 -4.13
CA ALA A 44 3.10 -1.45 -3.04
C ALA A 44 4.13 -0.34 -3.25
N VAL A 45 4.70 0.20 -2.16
CA VAL A 45 5.68 1.31 -2.20
C VAL A 45 6.87 1.09 -3.14
N ASP A 46 7.25 -0.16 -3.36
CA ASP A 46 8.38 -0.57 -4.19
C ASP A 46 7.99 -0.94 -5.62
N GLN A 47 6.71 -0.76 -5.98
CA GLN A 47 6.22 -1.00 -7.32
C GLN A 47 6.62 0.14 -8.27
N LEU A 48 7.20 -0.27 -9.38
CA LEU A 48 7.51 0.60 -10.52
C LEU A 48 6.40 0.51 -11.57
N CYS A 49 6.21 1.60 -12.28
CA CYS A 49 5.33 1.71 -13.43
C CYS A 49 6.08 2.44 -14.55
N ILE A 50 5.53 2.39 -15.76
CA ILE A 50 5.97 3.22 -16.89
C ILE A 50 4.92 4.32 -17.06
N ASP A 51 5.32 5.55 -17.37
CA ASP A 51 4.41 6.67 -17.62
C ASP A 51 4.08 6.82 -19.12
N GLU A 52 3.36 7.89 -19.47
CA GLU A 52 2.99 8.23 -20.85
C GLU A 52 4.19 8.59 -21.75
N HIS A 53 5.35 8.88 -21.18
CA HIS A 53 6.59 9.22 -21.87
C HIS A 53 7.53 8.02 -22.02
N ALA A 54 7.08 6.83 -21.59
CA ALA A 54 7.88 5.61 -21.51
C ALA A 54 8.99 5.64 -20.46
N ASP A 55 8.91 6.55 -19.48
CA ASP A 55 9.85 6.65 -18.37
C ASP A 55 9.38 5.80 -17.19
N VAL A 56 10.35 5.17 -16.51
CA VAL A 56 10.08 4.38 -15.30
C VAL A 56 9.92 5.32 -14.11
N TRP A 57 8.83 5.16 -13.36
CA TRP A 57 8.54 5.95 -12.17
C TRP A 57 8.09 5.08 -10.99
N SER A 58 8.32 5.59 -9.78
CA SER A 58 7.97 4.91 -8.53
C SER A 58 6.51 5.10 -8.18
N CYS A 59 5.61 4.46 -8.94
CA CYS A 59 4.17 4.64 -8.78
C CYS A 59 3.63 4.23 -7.41
N GLY A 60 4.26 3.26 -6.74
CA GLY A 60 3.97 2.93 -5.35
C GLY A 60 4.18 4.09 -4.38
N MET A 61 5.31 4.79 -4.53
CA MET A 61 5.65 5.95 -3.71
C MET A 61 4.73 7.12 -4.00
N GLU A 62 4.51 7.44 -5.28
CA GLU A 62 3.61 8.54 -5.64
C GLU A 62 2.19 8.29 -5.13
N ALA A 63 1.66 7.07 -5.25
CA ALA A 63 0.35 6.73 -4.71
C ALA A 63 0.27 6.94 -3.18
N ARG A 64 1.31 6.54 -2.44
CA ARG A 64 1.40 6.77 -0.98
C ARG A 64 1.43 8.27 -0.65
N ASP A 65 2.19 9.03 -1.42
CA ASP A 65 2.33 10.47 -1.22
C ASP A 65 1.02 11.20 -1.54
N GLN A 66 0.23 10.70 -2.51
CA GLN A 66 -1.08 11.23 -2.83
C GLN A 66 -2.11 10.95 -1.73
N LEU A 67 -2.05 9.78 -1.09
CA LEU A 67 -2.84 9.50 0.12
C LEU A 67 -2.43 10.41 1.28
N THR A 68 -1.13 10.63 1.45
CA THR A 68 -0.58 11.54 2.47
C THR A 68 -1.07 12.97 2.25
N LYS A 69 -1.00 13.47 1.00
CA LYS A 69 -1.52 14.79 0.59
C LYS A 69 -3.04 14.90 0.71
N LEU A 70 -3.78 13.83 0.49
CA LEU A 70 -5.23 13.82 0.64
C LEU A 70 -5.62 14.04 2.11
N ILE A 71 -4.95 13.33 3.01
CA ILE A 71 -5.20 13.44 4.45
C ILE A 71 -4.70 14.77 5.00
N ASP A 72 -3.52 15.23 4.58
CA ASP A 72 -2.97 16.55 4.91
C ASP A 72 -2.98 16.87 6.41
N GLY A 73 -2.67 15.87 7.24
CA GLY A 73 -2.70 15.99 8.71
C GLY A 73 -4.10 16.09 9.33
N LYS A 74 -5.18 16.04 8.55
CA LYS A 74 -6.55 16.07 9.06
C LYS A 74 -6.88 14.78 9.83
N PRO A 75 -7.79 14.85 10.83
CA PRO A 75 -8.24 13.67 11.55
C PRO A 75 -8.87 12.64 10.61
N VAL A 76 -8.54 11.36 10.80
CA VAL A 76 -9.08 10.24 10.02
C VAL A 76 -9.80 9.29 10.96
N HIS A 77 -11.02 8.93 10.58
CA HIS A 77 -11.80 7.88 11.22
C HIS A 77 -11.86 6.65 10.32
N CYS A 78 -11.74 5.45 10.89
CA CYS A 78 -11.89 4.19 10.17
C CYS A 78 -12.98 3.34 10.83
N ASP A 79 -14.05 3.06 10.07
CA ASP A 79 -15.03 2.06 10.45
C ASP A 79 -14.37 0.68 10.34
N ASP A 80 -14.19 0.00 11.47
CA ASP A 80 -13.57 -1.33 11.52
C ASP A 80 -14.57 -2.41 11.08
N ILE A 81 -14.28 -3.07 9.96
CA ILE A 81 -15.14 -4.11 9.40
C ILE A 81 -14.62 -5.52 9.65
N GLY A 82 -13.59 -5.66 10.48
CA GLY A 82 -13.07 -6.95 10.96
C GLY A 82 -11.57 -7.14 10.73
N VAL A 83 -11.13 -8.37 11.01
CA VAL A 83 -9.73 -8.79 10.82
C VAL A 83 -9.42 -8.88 9.34
N ASP A 84 -8.25 -8.39 8.92
CA ASP A 84 -7.79 -8.56 7.55
C ASP A 84 -7.55 -10.05 7.24
N PRO A 85 -8.27 -10.66 6.28
CA PRO A 85 -8.08 -12.06 5.91
C PRO A 85 -6.68 -12.38 5.42
N SER A 86 -5.98 -11.41 4.80
CA SER A 86 -4.61 -11.63 4.32
C SER A 86 -3.56 -11.56 5.43
N PHE A 87 -3.82 -10.83 6.51
CA PHE A 87 -2.85 -10.66 7.58
C PHE A 87 -3.54 -10.29 8.90
N LYS A 88 -3.70 -11.29 9.78
CA LYS A 88 -4.55 -11.20 10.98
C LYS A 88 -4.17 -10.12 12.01
N LYS A 89 -2.97 -9.52 11.90
CA LYS A 89 -2.56 -8.40 12.77
C LYS A 89 -3.09 -7.04 12.29
N ARG A 90 -3.62 -6.97 11.08
CA ARG A 90 -4.30 -5.80 10.52
C ARG A 90 -5.81 -5.93 10.62
N ARG A 91 -6.47 -4.79 10.58
CA ARG A 91 -7.92 -4.67 10.40
C ARG A 91 -8.21 -4.28 8.96
N LEU A 92 -9.39 -4.64 8.48
CA LEU A 92 -9.98 -4.08 7.27
C LEU A 92 -10.86 -2.90 7.70
N GLY A 93 -10.82 -1.78 6.97
CA GLY A 93 -11.62 -0.63 7.37
C GLY A 93 -12.04 0.30 6.23
N VAL A 94 -13.17 0.96 6.45
CA VAL A 94 -13.63 2.08 5.61
C VAL A 94 -13.16 3.37 6.28
N CYS A 95 -12.08 3.94 5.77
CA CYS A 95 -11.47 5.14 6.34
C CYS A 95 -11.89 6.41 5.61
N LYS A 96 -12.13 7.49 6.37
CA LYS A 96 -12.58 8.81 5.91
C LYS A 96 -11.86 9.91 6.68
N ILE A 97 -11.68 11.06 6.05
CA ILE A 97 -11.33 12.29 6.77
C ILE A 97 -12.56 12.72 7.58
N GLU A 98 -12.39 13.12 8.83
CA GLU A 98 -13.53 13.54 9.66
C GLU A 98 -14.31 14.70 9.00
N GLY A 99 -15.63 14.56 8.91
CA GLY A 99 -16.50 15.51 8.23
C GLY A 99 -16.62 15.32 6.71
N ASP A 100 -15.81 14.48 6.07
CA ASP A 100 -15.95 14.11 4.66
C ASP A 100 -16.76 12.82 4.52
N PRO A 101 -17.87 12.81 3.75
CA PRO A 101 -18.63 11.58 3.51
C PRO A 101 -17.87 10.55 2.66
N THR A 102 -16.85 11.00 1.91
CA THR A 102 -16.11 10.24 0.90
C THR A 102 -15.02 9.38 1.53
N SER A 103 -15.02 8.08 1.24
CA SER A 103 -13.95 7.19 1.72
C SER A 103 -12.63 7.44 1.00
N LEU A 104 -11.51 7.30 1.72
CA LEU A 104 -10.16 7.35 1.15
C LEU A 104 -10.01 6.36 -0.01
N SER A 105 -10.59 5.16 0.13
CA SER A 105 -10.66 4.15 -0.92
C SER A 105 -11.28 4.69 -2.22
N GLN A 106 -12.40 5.40 -2.12
CA GLN A 106 -13.09 5.98 -3.27
C GLN A 106 -12.22 7.02 -3.97
N VAL A 107 -11.66 7.96 -3.21
CA VAL A 107 -10.81 9.03 -3.76
C VAL A 107 -9.58 8.45 -4.46
N LEU A 108 -8.96 7.42 -3.87
CA LEU A 108 -7.79 6.76 -4.46
C LEU A 108 -8.12 6.09 -5.79
N VAL A 109 -9.23 5.36 -5.89
CA VAL A 109 -9.66 4.73 -7.14
C VAL A 109 -10.02 5.79 -8.18
N GLN A 110 -10.77 6.82 -7.79
CA GLN A 110 -11.17 7.92 -8.67
C GLN A 110 -9.96 8.69 -9.24
N LYS A 111 -8.91 8.87 -8.44
CA LYS A 111 -7.65 9.50 -8.87
C LYS A 111 -6.68 8.53 -9.56
N GLY A 112 -7.04 7.26 -9.69
CA GLY A 112 -6.23 6.24 -10.35
C GLY A 112 -5.02 5.74 -9.54
N TYR A 113 -4.99 5.93 -8.23
CA TYR A 113 -3.91 5.45 -7.34
C TYR A 113 -4.22 4.12 -6.66
N ALA A 114 -5.39 3.53 -6.94
CA ALA A 114 -5.72 2.16 -6.58
C ALA A 114 -6.70 1.57 -7.61
N LEU A 115 -6.74 0.24 -7.70
CA LEU A 115 -7.72 -0.48 -8.49
C LEU A 115 -8.94 -0.84 -7.64
N ASN A 116 -10.10 -0.98 -8.27
CA ASN A 116 -11.29 -1.52 -7.63
C ASN A 116 -11.10 -3.02 -7.39
N LEU A 117 -11.28 -3.48 -6.15
CA LEU A 117 -11.21 -4.89 -5.81
C LEU A 117 -12.62 -5.52 -5.77
N GLU A 118 -13.02 -6.13 -6.88
CA GLU A 118 -14.38 -6.66 -7.06
C GLU A 118 -14.82 -7.63 -5.94
N GLY A 119 -13.94 -8.56 -5.55
CA GLY A 119 -14.27 -9.62 -4.60
C GLY A 119 -14.50 -9.17 -3.15
N SER A 120 -13.92 -8.03 -2.72
CA SER A 120 -14.09 -7.54 -1.33
C SER A 120 -15.14 -6.44 -1.21
N ALA A 121 -15.38 -5.69 -2.29
CA ALA A 121 -16.24 -4.50 -2.27
C ALA A 121 -17.49 -4.65 -3.16
N THR A 122 -17.78 -5.84 -3.69
CA THR A 122 -18.87 -6.06 -4.67
C THR A 122 -18.78 -5.13 -5.89
N GLY A 123 -17.57 -4.61 -6.19
CA GLY A 123 -17.35 -3.68 -7.28
C GLY A 123 -17.83 -2.24 -7.04
N ARG A 124 -17.98 -1.80 -5.77
CA ARG A 124 -18.48 -0.45 -5.44
C ARG A 124 -17.74 0.71 -6.09
N PHE A 125 -16.47 0.53 -6.47
CA PHE A 125 -15.63 1.57 -7.08
C PHE A 125 -15.44 1.38 -8.60
N LYS A 126 -16.25 0.53 -9.25
CA LYS A 126 -16.21 0.36 -10.72
C LYS A 126 -16.38 1.68 -11.48
N PRO A 127 -17.34 2.57 -11.13
CA PRO A 127 -17.50 3.85 -11.82
C PRO A 127 -16.30 4.79 -11.60
N ASP A 128 -15.74 4.78 -10.40
CA ASP A 128 -14.55 5.57 -10.07
C ASP A 128 -13.34 5.10 -10.88
N GLU A 129 -13.15 3.78 -11.01
CA GLU A 129 -12.05 3.21 -11.79
C GLU A 129 -12.22 3.49 -13.29
N ALA A 130 -13.45 3.43 -13.81
CA ALA A 130 -13.75 3.83 -15.19
C ALA A 130 -13.39 5.31 -15.44
N THR A 131 -13.75 6.19 -14.51
CA THR A 131 -13.39 7.62 -14.58
C THR A 131 -11.87 7.81 -14.61
N ALA A 132 -11.13 7.06 -13.79
CA ALA A 132 -9.67 7.13 -13.76
C ALA A 132 -9.03 6.62 -15.06
N LYS A 133 -9.59 5.56 -15.67
CA LYS A 133 -9.18 5.04 -16.98
C LYS A 133 -9.39 6.08 -18.08
N ASP A 134 -10.59 6.64 -18.15
CA ASP A 134 -10.98 7.60 -19.18
C ASP A 134 -10.16 8.89 -19.12
N SER A 135 -9.89 9.36 -17.90
CA SER A 135 -9.06 10.54 -17.64
C SER A 135 -7.55 10.28 -17.68
N ARG A 136 -7.12 9.02 -17.84
CA ARG A 136 -5.72 8.60 -17.79
C ARG A 136 -5.03 9.05 -16.49
N ALA A 137 -5.73 8.96 -15.37
CA ALA A 137 -5.26 9.45 -14.08
C ALA A 137 -4.39 8.42 -13.34
N GLY A 138 -3.40 8.89 -12.57
CA GLY A 138 -2.59 8.05 -11.69
C GLY A 138 -1.88 6.94 -12.45
N LEU A 139 -2.13 5.68 -12.06
CA LEU A 139 -1.60 4.48 -12.74
C LEU A 139 -2.06 4.40 -14.20
N TRP A 140 -3.25 4.88 -14.53
CA TRP A 140 -3.84 4.79 -15.86
C TRP A 140 -3.22 5.73 -16.89
N LYS A 141 -2.33 6.64 -16.48
CA LYS A 141 -1.55 7.49 -17.40
C LYS A 141 -0.59 6.68 -18.28
N GLY A 142 -0.09 5.58 -17.74
CA GLY A 142 1.01 4.82 -18.34
C GLY A 142 0.72 3.33 -18.46
N CYS A 143 1.72 2.51 -18.13
CA CYS A 143 1.67 1.06 -18.17
C CYS A 143 2.15 0.44 -16.87
N PHE A 144 1.41 -0.54 -16.36
CA PHE A 144 1.71 -1.18 -15.09
C PHE A 144 1.18 -2.61 -15.03
N VAL A 145 1.69 -3.38 -14.08
CA VAL A 145 1.09 -4.65 -13.66
C VAL A 145 0.12 -4.41 -12.50
N ALA A 146 -0.97 -5.17 -12.44
CA ALA A 146 -1.90 -5.10 -11.31
C ALA A 146 -1.15 -5.27 -9.97
N PRO A 147 -1.41 -4.44 -8.94
CA PRO A 147 -0.65 -4.51 -7.69
C PRO A 147 -0.66 -5.88 -7.00
N ARG A 148 -1.74 -6.65 -7.09
CA ARG A 148 -1.79 -8.06 -6.65
C ARG A 148 -0.82 -8.97 -7.39
N ASP A 149 -0.70 -8.83 -8.72
CA ASP A 149 0.25 -9.62 -9.50
C ASP A 149 1.68 -9.21 -9.17
N PHE A 150 1.96 -7.90 -9.04
CA PHE A 150 3.23 -7.40 -8.56
C PHE A 150 3.61 -8.02 -7.20
N ARG A 151 2.68 -8.02 -6.23
CA ARG A 151 2.97 -8.52 -4.88
C ARG A 151 3.37 -9.99 -4.86
N THR A 152 2.75 -10.79 -5.72
CA THR A 152 2.94 -12.24 -5.80
C THR A 152 4.03 -12.67 -6.79
N ALA A 153 4.81 -11.72 -7.32
CA ALA A 153 5.86 -11.96 -8.31
C ALA A 153 5.34 -12.51 -9.66
N ARG A 154 4.06 -12.29 -9.98
CA ARG A 154 3.49 -12.72 -11.26
C ARG A 154 3.88 -11.76 -12.36
N LYS A 155 5.06 -12.00 -12.93
CA LYS A 155 5.65 -11.18 -13.99
C LYS A 155 4.95 -11.36 -15.34
N ASP A 156 4.12 -12.37 -15.51
CA ASP A 156 3.33 -12.70 -16.70
C ASP A 156 1.88 -12.17 -16.62
N GLY A 157 1.53 -11.44 -15.56
CA GLY A 157 0.22 -10.82 -15.41
C GLY A 157 -0.12 -9.84 -16.55
N ALA A 158 -1.41 -9.52 -16.67
CA ALA A 158 -1.87 -8.55 -17.66
C ALA A 158 -1.20 -7.18 -17.42
N LEU A 159 -0.68 -6.60 -18.51
CA LEU A 159 -0.27 -5.20 -18.50
C LEU A 159 -1.53 -4.34 -18.63
N LEU A 160 -1.65 -3.37 -17.74
CA LEU A 160 -2.81 -2.48 -17.60
C LEU A 160 -2.38 -1.03 -17.86
N GLY A 161 -3.33 -0.22 -18.30
CA GLY A 161 -3.11 1.18 -18.62
C GLY A 161 -3.02 1.44 -20.12
N ASN A 162 -2.95 2.71 -20.48
CA ASN A 162 -3.08 3.15 -21.87
C ASN A 162 -1.76 3.13 -22.64
N ALA A 163 -0.62 3.03 -21.94
CA ALA A 163 0.72 3.04 -22.54
C ALA A 163 1.37 1.65 -22.62
N CYS A 164 0.59 0.58 -22.82
CA CYS A 164 1.09 -0.81 -22.88
C CYS A 164 1.07 -1.39 -24.32
N PRO A 165 1.97 -0.96 -25.23
CA PRO A 165 1.98 -1.51 -26.59
C PRO A 165 2.47 -2.97 -26.60
N ALA A 166 1.67 -3.87 -27.20
CA ALA A 166 1.93 -5.30 -27.21
C ALA A 166 3.26 -5.69 -27.87
N ASN A 167 3.74 -4.92 -28.84
CA ASN A 167 5.02 -5.17 -29.52
C ASN A 167 6.25 -4.87 -28.64
N ARG A 168 6.08 -4.30 -27.43
CA ARG A 168 7.15 -4.02 -26.47
C ARG A 168 6.95 -4.70 -25.13
N ASP A 169 6.10 -5.72 -25.04
CA ASP A 169 5.76 -6.41 -23.79
C ASP A 169 7.01 -6.83 -22.98
N ALA A 170 8.00 -7.47 -23.62
CA ALA A 170 9.24 -7.87 -22.95
C ALA A 170 10.01 -6.69 -22.35
N GLN A 171 10.18 -5.60 -23.12
CA GLN A 171 10.89 -4.40 -22.68
C GLN A 171 10.16 -3.71 -21.51
N ILE A 172 8.83 -3.68 -21.57
CA ILE A 172 7.99 -3.17 -20.50
C ILE A 172 8.18 -4.00 -19.23
N ARG A 173 8.16 -5.33 -19.33
CA ARG A 173 8.34 -6.20 -18.17
C ARG A 173 9.73 -6.07 -17.55
N ASP A 174 10.77 -5.93 -18.36
CA ASP A 174 12.13 -5.68 -17.86
C ASP A 174 12.22 -4.36 -17.08
N ALA A 175 11.52 -3.32 -17.55
CA ALA A 175 11.44 -2.02 -16.88
C ALA A 175 10.59 -2.03 -15.61
N LEU A 176 9.48 -2.80 -15.58
CA LEU A 176 8.61 -2.95 -14.40
C LEU A 176 9.23 -3.85 -13.32
N PHE A 177 10.11 -4.77 -13.70
CA PHE A 177 10.76 -5.73 -12.80
C PHE A 177 12.28 -5.78 -12.99
N PRO A 178 12.99 -4.66 -12.75
CA PRO A 178 14.42 -4.58 -13.00
C PRO A 178 15.20 -5.55 -12.10
N ALA A 179 16.35 -6.02 -12.59
CA ALA A 179 17.26 -6.86 -11.80
C ALA A 179 17.83 -6.10 -10.58
N ASP A 180 18.06 -4.80 -10.73
CA ASP A 180 18.50 -3.88 -9.68
C ASP A 180 17.34 -2.99 -9.24
N LEU A 181 16.50 -3.49 -8.32
CA LEU A 181 15.34 -2.74 -7.83
C LEU A 181 15.80 -1.56 -6.95
N PRO A 182 15.48 -0.30 -7.31
CA PRO A 182 15.86 0.86 -6.52
C PRO A 182 15.17 0.85 -5.15
N MET A 183 15.91 1.23 -4.10
CA MET A 183 15.38 1.31 -2.74
C MET A 183 14.53 2.58 -2.57
N PRO A 184 13.24 2.47 -2.22
CA PRO A 184 12.44 3.64 -1.87
C PRO A 184 12.95 4.31 -0.58
N ALA A 185 12.75 5.62 -0.46
CA ALA A 185 13.18 6.38 0.71
C ALA A 185 12.62 5.77 2.02
N SER A 186 13.52 5.52 2.97
CA SER A 186 13.22 4.92 4.29
C SER A 186 12.67 3.48 4.26
N CYS A 187 12.72 2.77 3.12
CA CYS A 187 12.25 1.40 3.00
C CYS A 187 13.41 0.41 2.89
N ASN A 188 14.19 0.33 3.97
CA ASN A 188 15.47 -0.36 4.03
C ASN A 188 15.37 -1.86 4.38
N ILE A 189 14.21 -2.50 4.30
CA ILE A 189 14.09 -3.95 4.54
C ILE A 189 14.10 -4.68 3.20
N LYS A 190 15.12 -5.51 3.00
CA LYS A 190 15.28 -6.29 1.75
C LYS A 190 14.41 -7.54 1.80
N GLY A 191 13.56 -7.73 0.80
CA GLY A 191 12.77 -8.93 0.57
C GLY A 191 13.34 -9.79 -0.56
N LYS A 192 13.30 -11.11 -0.39
CA LYS A 192 13.68 -12.10 -1.39
C LYS A 192 12.63 -13.19 -1.50
N TYR A 193 12.14 -13.45 -2.70
CA TYR A 193 11.29 -14.60 -2.96
C TYR A 193 12.10 -15.87 -2.70
N ALA A 194 11.50 -16.82 -1.99
CA ALA A 194 12.21 -18.01 -1.55
C ALA A 194 11.30 -19.22 -1.66
N VAL A 195 11.62 -20.15 -2.55
CA VAL A 195 10.86 -21.38 -2.77
C VAL A 195 10.69 -22.15 -1.44
N ARG A 196 11.75 -22.24 -0.63
CA ARG A 196 11.70 -22.89 0.69
C ARG A 196 10.78 -22.21 1.70
N ALA A 197 10.49 -20.91 1.55
CA ALA A 197 9.54 -20.22 2.43
C ALA A 197 8.09 -20.67 2.17
N ARG A 198 7.79 -21.18 0.97
CA ARG A 198 6.45 -21.67 0.59
C ARG A 198 6.00 -22.86 1.44
N VAL A 199 6.95 -23.66 1.93
CA VAL A 199 6.70 -24.77 2.86
C VAL A 199 6.04 -24.29 4.16
N THR A 200 6.35 -23.05 4.59
CA THR A 200 5.76 -22.41 5.78
C THR A 200 4.63 -21.45 5.44
N GLY A 201 4.02 -21.58 4.25
CA GLY A 201 2.95 -20.68 3.79
C GLY A 201 3.40 -19.24 3.48
N ASN A 202 4.71 -18.99 3.36
CA ASN A 202 5.27 -17.68 3.04
C ASN A 202 5.77 -17.65 1.59
N ILE A 203 5.76 -16.50 0.93
CA ILE A 203 6.27 -16.37 -0.45
C ILE A 203 7.76 -16.02 -0.50
N GLY A 204 8.31 -15.53 0.61
CA GLY A 204 9.70 -15.10 0.68
C GLY A 204 10.24 -14.90 2.09
N ILE A 205 11.47 -14.41 2.15
CA ILE A 205 12.16 -14.03 3.38
C ILE A 205 12.57 -12.56 3.33
N TYR A 206 12.59 -11.89 4.48
CA TYR A 206 13.09 -10.52 4.60
C TYR A 206 14.30 -10.42 5.55
N HIS A 207 15.13 -9.41 5.29
CA HIS A 207 16.31 -9.05 6.06
C HIS A 207 16.24 -7.58 6.46
N LEU A 208 16.42 -7.33 7.76
CA LEU A 208 16.60 -6.00 8.35
C LEU A 208 18.02 -5.50 8.16
N GLN A 209 18.21 -4.18 8.11
CA GLN A 209 19.54 -3.57 8.04
C GLN A 209 20.47 -4.01 9.19
N ALA A 210 19.91 -4.29 10.37
CA ALA A 210 20.66 -4.79 11.52
C ALA A 210 21.12 -6.25 11.40
N CYS A 211 20.63 -7.03 10.43
CA CYS A 211 21.06 -8.42 10.27
C CYS A 211 22.48 -8.50 9.69
N ARG A 212 23.33 -9.40 10.22
CA ARG A 212 24.64 -9.69 9.60
C ARG A 212 24.54 -10.13 8.13
N SER A 213 23.45 -10.78 7.75
CA SER A 213 23.19 -11.24 6.38
C SER A 213 22.77 -10.14 5.41
N TYR A 214 22.46 -8.94 5.89
CA TYR A 214 21.89 -7.86 5.07
C TYR A 214 22.83 -7.30 4.01
N PRO A 215 24.12 -7.01 4.30
CA PRO A 215 25.03 -6.46 3.29
C PRO A 215 25.33 -7.44 2.16
N GLY A 216 25.42 -8.74 2.48
CA GLY A 216 25.69 -9.80 1.51
C GLY A 216 24.45 -10.29 0.75
N LEU A 217 23.26 -9.84 1.14
CA LEU A 217 22.07 -10.04 0.33
C LEU A 217 22.18 -9.10 -0.88
N GLY A 218 22.42 -9.67 -2.06
CA GLY A 218 22.46 -8.93 -3.33
C GLY A 218 21.12 -8.25 -3.65
N ASN A 219 20.81 -8.10 -4.94
CA ASN A 219 19.65 -7.34 -5.38
C ASN A 219 18.36 -7.88 -4.77
N PRO A 220 17.60 -7.12 -3.98
CA PRO A 220 16.34 -7.61 -3.44
C PRO A 220 15.28 -7.73 -4.52
N ASP A 221 14.32 -8.63 -4.32
CA ASP A 221 13.16 -8.73 -5.20
C ASP A 221 12.04 -7.77 -4.77
N ARG A 222 12.10 -7.29 -3.51
CA ARG A 222 11.13 -6.40 -2.87
C ARG A 222 11.81 -5.50 -1.83
N TRP A 223 11.26 -4.31 -1.61
CA TRP A 223 11.61 -3.42 -0.50
C TRP A 223 10.42 -3.21 0.43
N PHE A 224 10.66 -3.20 1.74
CA PHE A 224 9.65 -2.93 2.75
C PHE A 224 10.10 -1.80 3.70
N CYS A 225 9.14 -1.05 4.22
CA CYS A 225 9.40 0.04 5.16
C CYS A 225 9.22 -0.39 6.64
N SER A 226 8.57 -1.53 6.88
CA SER A 226 8.47 -2.13 8.21
C SER A 226 8.39 -3.66 8.16
N GLU A 227 8.70 -4.32 9.29
CA GLU A 227 8.52 -5.77 9.41
C GLU A 227 7.06 -6.20 9.23
N GLU A 228 6.13 -5.36 9.70
CA GLU A 228 4.71 -5.62 9.54
C GLU A 228 4.31 -5.63 8.07
N ASP A 229 4.82 -4.70 7.26
CA ASP A 229 4.56 -4.66 5.81
C ASP A 229 5.13 -5.88 5.10
N ALA A 230 6.34 -6.30 5.46
CA ALA A 230 6.95 -7.51 4.92
C ALA A 230 6.12 -8.76 5.27
N GLN A 231 5.67 -8.88 6.52
CA GLN A 231 4.83 -9.98 6.98
C GLN A 231 3.45 -9.99 6.30
N ALA A 232 2.83 -8.81 6.14
CA ALA A 232 1.56 -8.67 5.43
C ALA A 232 1.68 -9.04 3.94
N ALA A 233 2.84 -8.80 3.33
CA ALA A 233 3.15 -9.26 1.98
C ALA A 233 3.50 -10.76 1.90
N GLY A 234 3.40 -11.52 3.00
CA GLY A 234 3.68 -12.96 3.03
C GLY A 234 5.15 -13.32 3.16
N PHE A 235 6.00 -12.40 3.64
CA PHE A 235 7.42 -12.68 3.90
C PHE A 235 7.64 -12.95 5.39
N ARG A 236 8.48 -13.93 5.70
CA ARG A 236 8.95 -14.16 7.07
C ARG A 236 10.36 -13.64 7.26
N ARG A 237 10.73 -13.37 8.52
CA ARG A 237 12.12 -13.02 8.83
C ARG A 237 13.06 -14.17 8.43
N ALA A 238 14.19 -13.83 7.84
CA ALA A 238 15.23 -14.82 7.53
C ALA A 238 15.81 -15.43 8.82
N TYR A 239 16.01 -16.74 8.87
CA TYR A 239 16.53 -17.41 10.08
C TYR A 239 17.98 -17.00 10.42
N ASN A 240 18.75 -16.60 9.41
CA ASN A 240 20.09 -16.07 9.58
C ASN A 240 20.10 -14.56 9.89
N CYS A 241 18.93 -13.91 10.01
CA CYS A 241 18.84 -12.54 10.50
C CYS A 241 18.99 -12.51 12.03
N ARG A 242 20.24 -12.60 12.47
CA ARG A 242 20.63 -12.37 13.85
C ARG A 242 21.17 -10.94 13.99
N PRO A 243 20.83 -10.22 15.07
CA PRO A 243 21.47 -8.96 15.38
C PRO A 243 23.00 -9.16 15.50
N PRO A 244 23.80 -8.09 15.32
CA PRO A 244 25.23 -8.19 15.55
C PRO A 244 25.47 -8.63 16.99
N LYS A 245 26.44 -9.53 17.23
CA LYS A 245 26.90 -9.74 18.61
C LYS A 245 27.52 -8.43 19.06
N ASN A 246 27.05 -7.85 20.16
CA ASN A 246 27.73 -6.75 20.81
C ASN A 246 29.18 -7.21 21.09
N LYS A 247 30.16 -6.48 20.56
CA LYS A 247 31.58 -6.66 20.89
C LYS A 247 31.89 -5.84 22.12
#